data_AF-A0A1G0L6X5-F1
#
_entry.id   AF-A0A1G0L6X5-F1
#
_cell.length_a   1.000
_cell.length_b   1.000
_cell.length_c   1.000
_cell.angle_alpha   90.00
_cell.angle_beta   90.00
_cell.angle_gamma   90.00
#
_symmetry.space_group_name_H-M   'P 1'
#
loop_
_entity.id
_entity.type
_entity.pdbx_description
1 polymer ?
#
loop_
_entity_poly.entity_id
_entity_poly.type
_entity_poly.pdbx_seq_one_letter_code
_entity_poly.pdbx_strand_id
1 'polypeptide(L)'
;MLALDLGVFHRKAHVVGFREALAWSGVWIGLALAFNAGVWHWFGAQRGLEFLTGYLIEKSLSVDNVFVFAVLFSSFAVPAAYQHRVLFWGILGALVMRAVFIFAGAAAIQRFHWVIFVFGGLLVLTGLKLLFRRDGEVHPERNPLFRLIRRVVPAVPEYHGEKFTVVRAGRRYATPLLLVLVAIEITDLVFAVDSIPAIFAVTRDPFIVFTSNIFAILGLRALYFLLAGAIRRLAYLHVGLALVLVFVGTKMLILDVYKIPTPVSLAVVAGLIAVAVTYSLVRAPAAAAAGMVAPPAEEPGAGAPTTTSALAV
;
A
#
# COMPACT_ATOMS: atom_id res chain seq x y z
N MET A 1 3.84 -12.97 16.68
CA MET A 1 2.82 -12.15 16.00
C MET A 1 2.87 -12.31 14.49
N LEU A 2 3.94 -11.88 13.79
CA LEU A 2 4.13 -12.11 12.34
C LEU A 2 3.89 -13.57 11.94
N ALA A 3 4.58 -14.54 12.55
CA ALA A 3 4.40 -15.96 12.21
C ALA A 3 3.01 -16.54 12.54
N LEU A 4 2.28 -15.98 13.52
CA LEU A 4 0.94 -16.42 13.90
C LEU A 4 -0.12 -15.92 12.89
N ASP A 5 0.00 -14.66 12.46
CA ASP A 5 -0.85 -14.05 11.44
C ASP A 5 -0.56 -14.59 10.02
N LEU A 6 0.70 -14.96 9.78
CA LEU A 6 1.21 -15.40 8.48
C LEU A 6 1.12 -16.92 8.26
N GLY A 7 1.25 -17.73 9.31
CA GLY A 7 1.40 -19.19 9.19
C GLY A 7 0.18 -20.04 9.57
N VAL A 8 -0.72 -19.52 10.42
CA VAL A 8 -1.76 -20.33 11.09
C VAL A 8 -3.19 -19.98 10.65
N PHE A 9 -3.52 -18.70 10.45
CA PHE A 9 -4.93 -18.32 10.32
C PHE A 9 -5.51 -18.27 8.89
N HIS A 10 -4.68 -18.24 7.84
CA HIS A 10 -5.19 -18.12 6.45
C HIS A 10 -4.48 -19.06 5.46
N ARG A 11 -4.33 -20.34 5.81
CA ARG A 11 -3.78 -21.38 4.91
C ARG A 11 -4.67 -21.75 3.72
N LYS A 12 -5.91 -21.24 3.66
CA LYS A 12 -6.84 -21.50 2.55
C LYS A 12 -7.06 -20.20 1.78
N ALA A 13 -6.91 -20.25 0.46
CA ALA A 13 -7.21 -19.17 -0.46
C ALA A 13 -8.71 -18.86 -0.42
N HIS A 14 -9.14 -18.08 0.59
CA HIS A 14 -10.50 -17.56 0.70
C HIS A 14 -10.52 -16.10 0.25
N VAL A 15 -11.53 -15.72 -0.52
CA VAL A 15 -11.75 -14.33 -0.90
C VAL A 15 -12.30 -13.60 0.31
N VAL A 16 -11.50 -12.75 0.94
CA VAL A 16 -11.89 -11.99 2.13
C VAL A 16 -13.05 -11.07 1.77
N GLY A 17 -14.20 -11.23 2.44
CA GLY A 17 -15.36 -10.37 2.24
C GLY A 17 -15.16 -8.97 2.84
N PHE A 18 -15.93 -7.97 2.38
CA PHE A 18 -15.80 -6.58 2.86
C PHE A 18 -15.95 -6.44 4.38
N ARG A 19 -16.90 -7.16 5.00
CA ARG A 19 -17.13 -7.15 6.46
C ARG A 19 -15.95 -7.75 7.23
N GLU A 20 -15.36 -8.82 6.69
CA GLU A 20 -14.19 -9.47 7.26
C GLU A 20 -12.95 -8.57 7.14
N ALA A 21 -12.77 -7.92 5.99
CA ALA A 21 -11.70 -6.93 5.78
C ALA A 21 -11.82 -5.72 6.72
N LEU A 22 -13.05 -5.22 6.96
CA LEU A 22 -13.31 -4.19 7.96
C LEU A 22 -12.94 -4.63 9.38
N ALA A 23 -13.37 -5.83 9.78
CA ALA A 23 -13.07 -6.38 11.11
C ALA A 23 -11.55 -6.50 11.32
N TRP A 24 -10.85 -7.10 10.36
CA TRP A 24 -9.38 -7.21 10.42
C TRP A 24 -8.69 -5.85 10.41
N SER A 25 -9.16 -4.89 9.61
CA SER A 25 -8.62 -3.52 9.65
C SER A 25 -8.81 -2.88 11.02
N GLY A 26 -9.97 -3.07 11.64
CA GLY A 26 -10.26 -2.61 13.01
C GLY A 26 -9.33 -3.24 14.05
N VAL A 27 -9.09 -4.54 13.96
CA VAL A 27 -8.14 -5.26 14.84
C VAL A 27 -6.73 -4.69 14.71
N TRP A 28 -6.24 -4.46 13.49
CA TRP A 28 -4.91 -3.89 13.27
C TRP A 28 -4.77 -2.45 13.77
N ILE A 29 -5.80 -1.63 13.57
CA ILE A 29 -5.84 -0.26 14.11
C ILE A 29 -5.87 -0.32 15.64
N GLY A 30 -6.73 -1.17 16.23
CA GLY A 30 -6.81 -1.36 17.67
C GLY A 30 -5.48 -1.79 18.29
N LEU A 31 -4.78 -2.71 17.64
CA LEU A 31 -3.45 -3.16 18.09
C LEU A 31 -2.41 -2.02 18.04
N ALA A 32 -2.43 -1.20 16.97
CA ALA A 32 -1.56 -0.03 16.86
C ALA A 32 -1.86 1.02 17.95
N LEU A 33 -3.14 1.26 18.26
CA LEU A 33 -3.56 2.18 19.32
C LEU A 33 -3.22 1.64 20.71
N ALA A 34 -3.37 0.33 20.94
CA ALA A 34 -2.95 -0.31 22.18
C ALA A 34 -1.43 -0.20 22.39
N PHE A 35 -0.65 -0.42 21.33
CA PHE A 35 0.79 -0.20 21.37
C PHE A 35 1.12 1.27 21.65
N ASN A 36 0.43 2.22 21.00
CA ASN A 36 0.58 3.64 21.26
C ASN A 36 0.29 4.01 22.72
N ALA A 37 -0.75 3.44 23.33
CA ALA A 37 -1.07 3.65 24.73
C ALA A 37 0.04 3.12 25.65
N GLY A 38 0.64 1.98 25.31
CA GLY A 38 1.83 1.46 25.98
C GLY A 38 3.03 2.41 25.83
N VAL A 39 3.28 2.92 24.62
CA VAL A 39 4.34 3.91 24.38
C VAL A 39 4.11 5.17 25.21
N TRP A 40 2.88 5.67 25.24
CA TRP A 40 2.50 6.83 26.03
C TRP A 40 2.75 6.61 27.52
N HIS A 41 2.38 5.44 28.04
CA HIS A 41 2.51 5.13 29.47
C HIS A 41 3.97 4.95 29.91
N TRP A 42 4.78 4.22 29.13
CA TRP A 42 6.17 3.91 29.52
C TRP A 42 7.20 4.92 29.04
N PHE A 43 6.97 5.55 27.89
CA PHE A 43 7.93 6.47 27.25
C PHE A 43 7.44 7.93 27.20
N GLY A 44 6.24 8.20 27.75
CA GLY A 44 5.69 9.54 27.91
C GLY A 44 4.86 10.03 26.72
N ALA A 45 4.11 11.11 26.96
CA ALA A 45 3.17 11.69 26.01
C ALA A 45 3.83 12.10 24.68
N GLN A 46 5.04 12.65 24.73
CA GLN A 46 5.75 13.11 23.53
C GLN A 46 5.98 11.95 22.54
N ARG A 47 6.53 10.83 23.00
CA ARG A 47 6.79 9.65 22.15
C ARG A 47 5.50 8.96 21.69
N GLY A 48 4.45 8.97 22.52
CA GLY A 48 3.12 8.53 22.10
C GLY A 48 2.55 9.39 20.96
N LEU A 49 2.67 10.71 21.06
CA LEU A 49 2.24 11.61 19.98
C LEU A 49 3.07 11.44 18.71
N GLU A 50 4.38 11.25 18.84
CA GLU A 50 5.27 10.95 17.71
C GLU A 50 4.91 9.63 17.03
N PHE A 51 4.66 8.58 17.80
CA PHE A 51 4.20 7.29 17.28
C PHE A 51 2.87 7.43 16.55
N LEU A 52 1.88 8.08 17.16
CA LEU A 52 0.56 8.22 16.57
C LEU A 52 0.59 9.07 15.30
N THR A 53 1.33 10.18 15.31
CA THR A 53 1.51 11.03 14.11
C THR A 53 2.19 10.23 13.01
N GLY A 54 3.26 9.51 13.35
CA GLY A 54 3.98 8.68 12.41
C GLY A 54 3.15 7.56 11.81
N TYR A 55 2.39 6.86 12.67
CA TYR A 55 1.46 5.82 12.28
C TYR A 55 0.40 6.37 11.33
N LEU A 56 -0.17 7.55 11.58
CA LEU A 56 -1.15 8.16 10.69
C LEU A 56 -0.56 8.53 9.33
N ILE A 57 0.65 9.11 9.29
CA ILE A 57 1.33 9.44 8.04
C ILE A 57 1.57 8.16 7.22
N GLU A 58 2.21 7.16 7.83
CA GLU A 58 2.54 5.89 7.16
C GLU A 58 1.28 5.12 6.76
N LYS A 59 0.24 5.11 7.61
CA LYS A 59 -1.03 4.43 7.30
C LYS A 59 -1.73 5.10 6.13
N SER A 60 -1.70 6.42 6.05
CA SER A 60 -2.35 7.16 4.96
C SER A 60 -1.60 6.97 3.65
N LEU A 61 -0.26 7.04 3.67
CA LEU A 61 0.57 6.74 2.49
C LEU A 61 0.47 5.26 2.07
N SER A 62 0.22 4.34 3.00
CA SER A 62 0.00 2.92 2.65
C SER A 62 -1.25 2.67 1.78
N VAL A 63 -2.21 3.61 1.77
CA VAL A 63 -3.39 3.53 0.89
C VAL A 63 -2.98 3.72 -0.58
N ASP A 64 -2.05 4.63 -0.86
CA ASP A 64 -1.48 4.80 -2.21
C ASP A 64 -0.69 3.55 -2.62
N ASN A 65 0.02 2.91 -1.69
CA ASN A 65 0.72 1.64 -1.94
C ASN A 65 -0.26 0.54 -2.37
N VAL A 66 -1.40 0.44 -1.68
CA VAL A 66 -2.47 -0.51 -2.02
C VAL A 66 -3.03 -0.25 -3.42
N PHE A 67 -3.21 1.02 -3.81
CA PHE A 67 -3.67 1.36 -5.16
C PHE A 67 -2.70 0.88 -6.23
N VAL A 68 -1.40 1.13 -6.05
CA VAL A 68 -0.36 0.61 -6.96
C VAL A 68 -0.39 -0.91 -7.03
N PHE A 69 -0.57 -1.59 -5.90
CA PHE A 69 -0.66 -3.06 -5.89
C PHE A 69 -1.85 -3.56 -6.73
N ALA A 70 -3.00 -2.89 -6.63
CA ALA A 70 -4.17 -3.22 -7.44
C ALA A 70 -3.91 -2.99 -8.95
N VAL A 71 -3.27 -1.87 -9.32
CA VAL A 71 -2.87 -1.61 -10.72
C VAL A 71 -1.91 -2.69 -11.22
N LEU A 72 -0.87 -3.03 -10.44
CA LEU A 72 0.07 -4.09 -10.81
C LEU A 72 -0.64 -5.44 -10.98
N PHE A 73 -1.48 -5.84 -10.04
CA PHE A 73 -2.20 -7.11 -10.16
C PHE A 73 -3.15 -7.14 -11.37
N SER A 74 -3.81 -6.02 -11.67
CA SER A 74 -4.65 -5.90 -12.85
C SER A 74 -3.84 -5.99 -14.14
N SER A 75 -2.75 -5.24 -14.25
CA SER A 75 -1.96 -5.19 -15.48
C SER A 75 -1.21 -6.47 -15.79
N PHE A 76 -0.74 -7.18 -14.77
CA PHE A 76 -0.16 -8.51 -14.94
C PHE A 76 -1.21 -9.62 -15.01
N ALA A 77 -2.51 -9.29 -14.87
CA ALA A 77 -3.61 -10.25 -14.82
C ALA A 77 -3.37 -11.37 -13.77
N VAL A 78 -2.94 -10.99 -12.57
CA VAL A 78 -2.61 -11.93 -11.50
C VAL A 78 -3.88 -12.61 -10.97
N PRO A 79 -3.99 -13.95 -11.05
CA PRO A 79 -5.13 -14.67 -10.50
C PRO A 79 -5.32 -14.40 -9.01
N ALA A 80 -6.57 -14.18 -8.58
CA ALA A 80 -6.90 -13.82 -7.19
C ALA A 80 -6.32 -14.80 -6.15
N ALA A 81 -6.27 -16.09 -6.47
CA ALA A 81 -5.68 -17.13 -5.62
C ALA A 81 -4.20 -16.88 -5.28
N TYR A 82 -3.45 -16.19 -6.14
CA TYR A 82 -2.01 -15.95 -5.95
C TYR A 82 -1.70 -14.56 -5.39
N GLN A 83 -2.66 -13.62 -5.39
CA GLN A 83 -2.46 -12.27 -4.88
C GLN A 83 -2.06 -12.26 -3.40
N HIS A 84 -2.68 -13.12 -2.58
CA HIS A 84 -2.35 -13.26 -1.15
C HIS A 84 -0.87 -13.59 -0.93
N ARG A 85 -0.34 -14.54 -1.70
CA ARG A 85 1.06 -14.96 -1.60
C ARG A 85 2.01 -13.87 -2.04
N VAL A 86 1.67 -13.10 -3.08
CA VAL A 86 2.50 -11.96 -3.49
C VAL A 86 2.46 -10.86 -2.43
N LEU A 87 1.29 -10.53 -1.89
CA LEU A 87 1.15 -9.56 -0.79
C LEU A 87 1.93 -9.97 0.45
N PHE A 88 1.92 -11.26 0.80
CA PHE A 88 2.70 -11.80 1.91
C PHE A 88 4.19 -11.51 1.75
N TRP A 89 4.77 -11.93 0.62
CA TRP A 89 6.20 -11.78 0.38
C TRP A 89 6.56 -10.30 0.16
N GLY A 90 5.66 -9.55 -0.46
CA GLY A 90 5.78 -8.10 -0.65
C GLY A 90 5.82 -7.31 0.66
N ILE A 91 4.95 -7.66 1.62
CA ILE A 91 4.97 -7.03 2.95
C ILE A 91 6.25 -7.38 3.71
N LEU A 92 6.70 -8.63 3.62
CA LEU A 92 7.93 -9.06 4.29
C LEU A 92 9.17 -8.38 3.71
N GLY A 93 9.27 -8.29 2.38
CA GLY A 93 10.37 -7.60 1.70
C GLY A 93 10.34 -6.09 1.96
N ALA A 94 9.17 -5.46 1.84
CA ALA A 94 8.96 -4.05 2.22
C ALA A 94 9.43 -3.76 3.65
N LEU A 95 9.10 -4.63 4.61
CA LEU A 95 9.53 -4.44 6.01
C LEU A 95 11.06 -4.46 6.15
N VAL A 96 11.75 -5.39 5.47
CA VAL A 96 13.21 -5.48 5.47
C VAL A 96 13.82 -4.25 4.81
N MET A 97 13.33 -3.88 3.63
CA MET A 97 13.82 -2.71 2.89
C MET A 97 13.63 -1.43 3.69
N ARG A 98 12.47 -1.26 4.34
CA ARG A 98 12.21 -0.11 5.20
C ARG A 98 13.10 -0.09 6.43
N ALA A 99 13.35 -1.23 7.07
CA ALA A 99 14.33 -1.28 8.16
C ALA A 99 15.69 -0.74 7.69
N VAL A 100 16.18 -1.21 6.54
CA VAL A 100 17.44 -0.75 5.95
C VAL A 100 17.42 0.76 5.70
N PHE A 101 16.38 1.29 5.05
CA PHE A 101 16.28 2.71 4.74
C PHE A 101 16.12 3.59 5.98
N ILE A 102 15.36 3.13 6.99
CA ILE A 102 15.17 3.85 8.25
C ILE A 102 16.51 3.95 8.99
N PHE A 103 17.23 2.84 9.16
CA PHE A 103 18.53 2.88 9.84
C PHE A 103 19.58 3.66 9.05
N ALA A 104 19.61 3.52 7.72
CA ALA A 104 20.49 4.31 6.87
C ALA A 104 20.16 5.81 6.92
N GLY A 105 18.88 6.17 6.85
CA GLY A 105 18.40 7.55 6.95
C GLY A 105 18.67 8.16 8.33
N ALA A 106 18.44 7.42 9.40
CA ALA A 106 18.76 7.86 10.77
C ALA A 106 20.26 8.13 10.92
N ALA A 107 21.11 7.22 10.44
CA ALA A 107 22.55 7.39 10.46
C ALA A 107 23.01 8.60 9.61
N ALA A 108 22.38 8.83 8.45
CA ALA A 108 22.66 9.97 7.60
C ALA A 108 22.29 11.30 8.30
N ILE A 109 21.09 11.40 8.88
CA ILE A 109 20.63 12.60 9.59
C ILE A 109 21.50 12.89 10.82
N GLN A 110 21.94 11.87 11.54
CA GLN A 110 22.83 12.04 12.70
C GLN A 110 24.20 12.60 12.31
N ARG A 111 24.71 12.25 11.12
CA ARG A 111 26.02 12.72 10.63
C ARG A 111 25.94 14.03 9.87
N PHE A 112 24.82 14.28 9.19
CA PHE A 112 24.68 15.36 8.22
C PHE A 112 23.37 16.10 8.46
N HIS A 113 23.44 17.20 9.22
CA HIS A 113 22.26 18.04 9.51
C HIS A 113 21.56 18.54 8.23
N TRP A 114 22.32 18.82 7.16
CA TRP A 114 21.77 19.32 5.90
C TRP A 114 20.84 18.33 5.17
N VAL A 115 20.92 17.03 5.48
CA VAL A 115 20.07 15.98 4.89
C VAL A 115 18.60 16.26 5.17
N ILE A 116 18.28 16.89 6.32
CA ILE A 116 16.90 17.21 6.66
C ILE A 116 16.26 18.21 5.68
N PHE A 117 17.05 19.14 5.14
CA PHE A 117 16.57 20.11 4.15
C PHE A 117 16.39 19.47 2.78
N VAL A 118 17.24 18.50 2.41
CA VAL A 118 17.07 17.70 1.19
C VAL A 118 15.77 16.92 1.27
N PHE A 119 15.54 16.24 2.38
CA PHE A 119 14.32 15.50 2.67
C PHE A 119 13.10 16.42 2.66
N GLY A 120 13.17 17.59 3.30
CA GLY A 120 12.11 18.59 3.27
C GLY A 120 11.78 19.08 1.85
N GLY A 121 12.81 19.43 1.08
CA GLY A 121 12.66 19.86 -0.30
C GLY A 121 12.06 18.77 -1.19
N LEU A 122 12.53 17.53 -1.04
CA LEU A 122 12.00 16.37 -1.74
C LEU A 122 10.50 16.20 -1.49
N LEU A 123 10.06 16.24 -0.23
CA LEU A 123 8.64 16.11 0.15
C LEU A 123 7.76 17.23 -0.39
N VAL A 124 8.25 18.48 -0.36
CA VAL A 124 7.52 19.60 -0.94
C VAL A 124 7.39 19.40 -2.45
N LEU A 125 8.47 18.99 -3.12
CA LEU A 125 8.45 18.74 -4.57
C LEU A 125 7.51 17.58 -4.93
N THR A 126 7.54 16.48 -4.20
CA THR A 126 6.68 15.32 -4.47
C THR A 126 5.22 15.59 -4.12
N GLY A 127 4.95 16.28 -3.01
CA GLY A 127 3.62 16.76 -2.65
C GLY A 127 3.03 17.72 -3.69
N LEU A 128 3.79 18.72 -4.14
CA LEU A 128 3.34 19.62 -5.23
C LEU A 128 3.11 18.86 -6.53
N LYS A 129 4.03 17.96 -6.91
CA LYS A 129 3.86 17.12 -8.10
C LYS A 129 2.61 16.25 -8.03
N LEU A 130 2.25 15.77 -6.84
CA LEU A 130 1.04 14.99 -6.60
C LEU A 130 -0.22 15.86 -6.71
N LEU A 131 -0.22 17.11 -6.23
CA LEU A 131 -1.33 18.06 -6.39
C LEU A 131 -1.60 18.45 -7.84
N PHE A 132 -0.53 18.68 -8.63
CA PHE A 132 -0.65 19.17 -10.00
C PHE A 132 -0.74 18.06 -11.06
N ARG A 133 -0.68 16.78 -10.65
CA ARG A 133 -0.97 15.66 -11.54
C ARG A 133 -2.47 15.62 -11.84
N ARG A 134 -2.84 16.13 -13.01
CA ARG A 134 -4.14 15.85 -13.63
C ARG A 134 -4.08 14.44 -14.21
N ASP A 135 -4.91 13.55 -13.68
CA ASP A 135 -5.25 12.21 -14.17
C ASP A 135 -4.19 11.50 -15.02
N GLY A 136 -3.50 10.56 -14.39
CA GLY A 136 -2.65 9.61 -15.08
C GLY A 136 -2.36 8.46 -14.15
N GLU A 137 -3.00 7.32 -14.39
CA GLU A 137 -2.73 6.06 -13.71
C GLU A 137 -1.20 5.89 -13.62
N VAL A 138 -0.69 5.78 -12.39
CA VAL A 138 0.72 5.45 -12.18
C VAL A 138 0.88 4.03 -12.71
N HIS A 139 1.40 3.88 -13.93
CA HIS A 139 1.71 2.59 -14.53
C HIS A 139 3.09 2.14 -14.02
N PRO A 140 3.18 1.36 -12.92
CA PRO A 140 4.46 1.08 -12.27
C PRO A 140 5.28 0.10 -13.12
N GLU A 141 4.61 -0.63 -14.02
CA GLU A 141 5.19 -1.48 -15.05
C GLU A 141 6.06 -0.73 -16.05
N ARG A 142 5.84 0.58 -16.23
CA ARG A 142 6.68 1.40 -17.10
C ARG A 142 7.94 1.89 -16.37
N ASN A 143 8.11 1.58 -15.09
CA ASN A 143 9.30 1.97 -14.33
C ASN A 143 10.57 1.44 -15.02
N PRO A 144 11.57 2.29 -15.31
CA PRO A 144 12.82 1.86 -15.94
C PRO A 144 13.49 0.70 -15.21
N LEU A 145 13.40 0.65 -13.88
CA LEU A 145 13.99 -0.43 -13.09
C LEU A 145 13.31 -1.78 -13.35
N PHE A 146 11.99 -1.80 -13.52
CA PHE A 146 11.25 -2.99 -13.91
C PHE A 146 11.62 -3.46 -15.32
N ARG A 147 11.74 -2.54 -16.28
CA ARG A 147 12.16 -2.88 -17.66
C ARG A 147 13.56 -3.48 -17.71
N LEU A 148 14.48 -2.96 -16.90
CA LEU A 148 15.82 -3.49 -16.78
C LEU A 148 15.79 -4.95 -16.28
N ILE A 149 15.00 -5.22 -15.23
CA ILE A 149 14.87 -6.58 -14.68
C ILE A 149 14.25 -7.52 -15.70
N ARG A 150 13.20 -7.10 -16.42
CA ARG A 150 12.58 -7.92 -17.48
C ARG A 150 13.54 -8.20 -18.63
N ARG A 151 14.50 -7.30 -18.90
CA ARG A 151 15.52 -7.48 -19.95
C ARG A 151 16.63 -8.45 -19.52
N VAL A 152 16.97 -8.48 -18.23
CA VAL A 152 18.08 -9.27 -17.70
C VAL A 152 17.64 -10.64 -17.21
N VAL A 153 16.42 -10.76 -16.66
CA VAL A 153 15.92 -11.99 -16.05
C VAL A 153 15.12 -12.80 -17.08
N PRO A 154 15.55 -14.04 -17.41
CA PRO A 154 14.79 -14.93 -18.26
C PRO A 154 13.43 -15.24 -17.61
N ALA A 155 12.33 -14.92 -18.28
CA ALA A 155 10.99 -15.11 -17.76
C ALA A 155 10.11 -15.95 -18.70
N VAL A 156 9.22 -16.75 -18.11
CA VAL A 156 8.16 -17.46 -18.85
C VAL A 156 6.88 -16.65 -18.84
N PRO A 157 6.05 -16.72 -19.90
CA PRO A 157 4.80 -15.96 -19.97
C PRO A 157 3.68 -16.56 -19.11
N GLU A 158 3.71 -17.87 -18.82
CA GLU A 158 2.61 -18.55 -18.14
C GLU A 158 2.77 -18.56 -16.61
N TYR A 159 1.63 -18.48 -15.91
CA TYR A 159 1.57 -18.75 -14.47
C TYR A 159 1.75 -20.25 -14.19
N HIS A 160 2.66 -20.58 -13.27
CA HIS A 160 2.98 -21.97 -12.91
C HIS A 160 2.57 -22.25 -11.45
N GLY A 161 1.27 -22.10 -11.18
CA GLY A 161 0.74 -22.17 -9.82
C GLY A 161 1.34 -21.07 -8.94
N GLU A 162 1.65 -21.41 -7.70
CA GLU A 162 2.24 -20.48 -6.73
C GLU A 162 3.78 -20.35 -6.82
N LYS A 163 4.43 -20.96 -7.82
CA LYS A 163 5.90 -20.98 -7.93
C LYS A 163 6.40 -19.63 -8.46
N PHE A 164 7.41 -19.07 -7.81
CA PHE A 164 8.12 -17.86 -8.26
C PHE A 164 9.16 -18.14 -9.36
N THR A 165 9.67 -19.37 -9.43
CA THR A 165 10.64 -19.78 -10.45
C THR A 165 10.33 -21.17 -10.94
N VAL A 166 10.63 -21.44 -12.21
CA VAL A 166 10.52 -22.76 -12.82
C VAL A 166 11.81 -23.13 -13.53
N VAL A 167 12.11 -24.42 -13.62
CA VAL A 167 13.26 -24.92 -14.38
C VAL A 167 12.74 -25.47 -15.70
N ARG A 168 13.26 -24.95 -16.82
CA ARG A 168 13.00 -25.48 -18.18
C ARG A 168 14.34 -25.74 -18.86
N ALA A 169 14.52 -26.94 -19.41
CA ALA A 169 15.75 -27.35 -20.10
C ALA A 169 17.04 -27.05 -19.30
N GLY A 170 17.05 -27.37 -18.00
CA GLY A 170 18.20 -27.16 -17.11
C GLY A 170 18.47 -25.70 -16.69
N ARG A 171 17.71 -24.72 -17.20
CA ARG A 171 17.83 -23.30 -16.82
C ARG A 171 16.65 -22.84 -15.98
N ARG A 172 16.91 -21.96 -15.01
CA ARG A 172 15.89 -21.38 -14.12
C ARG A 172 15.31 -20.12 -14.74
N TYR A 173 13.99 -20.06 -14.82
CA TYR A 173 13.22 -18.93 -15.34
C TYR A 173 12.35 -18.33 -14.24
N ALA A 174 12.20 -17.02 -14.26
CA ALA A 174 11.24 -16.31 -13.44
C ALA A 174 9.81 -16.53 -13.96
N THR A 175 8.86 -16.74 -13.05
CA THR A 175 7.43 -16.73 -13.41
C THR A 175 6.89 -15.30 -13.35
N PRO A 176 5.71 -15.03 -13.94
CA PRO A 176 5.07 -13.72 -13.82
C PRO A 176 4.85 -13.30 -12.36
N LEU A 177 4.61 -14.24 -11.43
CA LEU A 177 4.49 -13.94 -10.00
C LEU A 177 5.74 -13.31 -9.39
N LEU A 178 6.92 -13.74 -9.81
CA LEU A 178 8.17 -13.16 -9.31
C LEU A 178 8.37 -11.75 -9.87
N LEU A 179 8.03 -11.54 -11.14
CA LEU A 179 8.10 -10.21 -11.75
C LEU A 179 7.17 -9.21 -11.05
N VAL A 180 5.96 -9.64 -10.69
CA VAL A 180 5.00 -8.83 -9.93
C VAL A 180 5.54 -8.53 -8.53
N LEU A 181 6.06 -9.54 -7.82
CA LEU A 181 6.66 -9.35 -6.50
C LEU A 181 7.79 -8.32 -6.55
N VAL A 182 8.68 -8.44 -7.53
CA VAL A 182 9.79 -7.48 -7.72
C VAL A 182 9.28 -6.08 -8.05
N ALA A 183 8.23 -5.95 -8.89
CA ALA A 183 7.63 -4.66 -9.19
C ALA A 183 7.01 -4.00 -7.94
N ILE A 184 6.40 -4.80 -7.07
CA ILE A 184 5.86 -4.36 -5.77
C ILE A 184 6.99 -3.85 -4.87
N GLU A 185 8.07 -4.62 -4.69
CA GLU A 185 9.23 -4.24 -3.87
C GLU A 185 9.88 -2.94 -4.39
N ILE A 186 10.07 -2.82 -5.70
CA ILE A 186 10.59 -1.60 -6.32
C ILE A 186 9.67 -0.42 -6.06
N THR A 187 8.36 -0.63 -6.12
CA THR A 187 7.44 0.49 -5.93
C THR A 187 7.35 0.90 -4.47
N ASP A 188 7.37 -0.04 -3.52
CA ASP A 188 7.50 0.31 -2.10
C ASP A 188 8.81 1.03 -1.81
N LEU A 189 9.91 0.63 -2.45
CA LEU A 189 11.19 1.34 -2.36
C LEU A 189 11.08 2.79 -2.84
N VAL A 190 10.38 3.03 -3.96
CA VAL A 190 10.11 4.37 -4.46
C VAL A 190 9.22 5.14 -3.48
N PHE A 191 8.21 4.51 -2.88
CA PHE A 191 7.36 5.17 -1.88
C PHE A 191 8.08 5.45 -0.56
N ALA A 192 9.04 4.63 -0.18
CA ALA A 192 9.87 4.85 1.00
C ALA A 192 10.68 6.16 0.89
N VAL A 193 10.98 6.62 -0.33
CA VAL A 193 11.63 7.91 -0.59
C VAL A 193 10.76 9.09 -0.14
N ASP A 194 9.44 8.95 -0.17
CA ASP A 194 8.51 9.97 0.33
C ASP A 194 8.14 9.71 1.80
N SER A 195 7.87 8.47 2.19
CA SER A 195 7.34 8.21 3.53
C SER A 195 8.40 8.30 4.64
N ILE A 196 9.65 7.89 4.36
CA ILE A 196 10.72 7.84 5.37
C ILE A 196 11.20 9.25 5.76
N PRO A 197 11.44 10.18 4.81
CA PRO A 197 11.65 11.58 5.16
C PRO A 197 10.52 12.18 5.98
N ALA A 198 9.27 11.86 5.65
CA ALA A 198 8.10 12.43 6.33
C ALA A 198 8.01 12.00 7.79
N ILE A 199 8.30 10.73 8.11
CA ILE A 199 8.36 10.27 9.51
C ILE A 199 9.55 10.89 10.27
N PHE A 200 10.70 11.12 9.61
CA PHE A 200 11.84 11.81 10.23
C PHE A 200 11.58 13.28 10.57
N ALA A 201 10.59 13.91 9.94
CA ALA A 201 10.10 15.23 10.30
C ALA A 201 9.30 15.26 11.61
N VAL A 202 8.76 14.10 12.02
CA VAL A 202 7.99 13.94 13.26
C VAL A 202 8.94 13.59 14.39
N THR A 203 9.79 12.59 14.19
CA THR A 203 10.71 12.09 15.21
C THR A 203 12.00 11.57 14.59
N ARG A 204 13.08 11.67 15.36
CA ARG A 204 14.38 11.10 14.98
C ARG A 204 14.68 9.81 15.71
N ASP A 205 13.74 9.31 16.54
CA ASP A 205 13.88 8.06 17.27
C ASP A 205 13.62 6.87 16.33
N PRO A 206 14.66 6.09 15.95
CA PRO A 206 14.50 4.97 15.03
C PRO A 206 13.51 3.92 15.55
N PHE A 207 13.34 3.78 16.86
CA PHE A 207 12.36 2.87 17.44
C PHE A 207 10.92 3.30 17.08
N ILE A 208 10.61 4.58 17.25
CA ILE A 208 9.28 5.12 16.93
C ILE A 208 9.04 5.10 15.41
N VAL A 209 10.05 5.48 14.62
CA VAL A 209 9.99 5.44 13.16
C VAL A 209 9.71 4.01 12.66
N PHE A 210 10.46 3.03 13.16
CA PHE A 210 10.33 1.63 12.73
C PHE A 210 9.02 0.99 13.21
N THR A 211 8.66 1.18 14.48
CA THR A 211 7.43 0.56 15.03
C THR A 211 6.16 1.14 14.41
N SER A 212 6.07 2.46 14.24
CA SER A 212 4.91 3.09 13.58
C SER A 212 4.72 2.59 12.14
N ASN A 213 5.83 2.40 11.41
CA ASN A 213 5.81 1.85 10.08
C ASN A 213 5.37 0.37 10.03
N ILE A 214 5.88 -0.47 10.94
CA ILE A 214 5.42 -1.86 11.09
C ILE A 214 3.91 -1.91 11.27
N PHE A 215 3.38 -1.16 12.25
CA PHE A 215 1.95 -1.17 12.55
C PHE A 215 1.10 -0.66 11.38
N ALA A 216 1.62 0.29 10.59
CA ALA A 216 0.95 0.75 9.38
C ALA A 216 0.86 -0.35 8.30
N ILE A 217 1.95 -1.10 8.09
CA ILE A 217 2.09 -2.10 7.02
C ILE A 217 1.45 -3.45 7.36
N LEU A 218 1.46 -3.88 8.63
CA LEU A 218 0.89 -5.20 8.99
C LEU A 218 -0.60 -5.32 8.65
N GLY A 219 -1.35 -4.21 8.67
CA GLY A 219 -2.75 -4.16 8.27
C GLY A 219 -3.00 -4.03 6.76
N LEU A 220 -1.97 -4.03 5.92
CA LEU A 220 -2.04 -3.69 4.50
C LEU A 220 -2.77 -4.77 3.68
N ARG A 221 -2.69 -6.05 4.08
CA ARG A 221 -3.48 -7.13 3.46
C ARG A 221 -4.99 -6.90 3.63
N ALA A 222 -5.43 -6.64 4.86
CA ALA A 222 -6.84 -6.35 5.14
C ALA A 222 -7.28 -5.07 4.41
N LEU A 223 -6.41 -4.05 4.41
CA LEU A 223 -6.65 -2.81 3.69
C LEU A 223 -6.78 -3.04 2.18
N TYR A 224 -5.97 -3.89 1.56
CA TYR A 224 -6.07 -4.20 0.13
C TYR A 224 -7.46 -4.73 -0.24
N PHE A 225 -7.97 -5.72 0.48
CA PHE A 225 -9.30 -6.28 0.20
C PHE A 225 -10.43 -5.30 0.53
N LEU A 226 -10.24 -4.47 1.57
CA LEU A 226 -11.18 -3.40 1.91
C LEU A 226 -11.24 -2.33 0.82
N LEU A 227 -10.07 -1.91 0.34
CA LEU A 227 -9.92 -0.82 -0.61
C LEU A 227 -10.29 -1.26 -2.02
N ALA A 228 -10.00 -2.49 -2.44
CA ALA A 228 -10.38 -3.01 -3.75
C ALA A 228 -11.89 -2.79 -4.06
N GLY A 229 -12.76 -2.88 -3.03
CA GLY A 229 -14.18 -2.56 -3.15
C GLY A 229 -14.55 -1.08 -2.96
N ALA A 230 -13.68 -0.27 -2.38
CA ALA A 230 -13.91 1.14 -2.01
C ALA A 230 -13.07 2.16 -2.80
N ILE A 231 -12.17 1.74 -3.71
CA ILE A 231 -11.24 2.60 -4.48
C ILE A 231 -11.98 3.77 -5.13
N ARG A 232 -13.16 3.54 -5.71
CA ARG A 232 -13.94 4.60 -6.37
C ARG A 232 -14.53 5.64 -5.42
N ARG A 233 -14.62 5.34 -4.11
CA ARG A 233 -15.17 6.23 -3.08
C ARG A 233 -14.11 7.13 -2.43
N LEU A 234 -12.82 6.86 -2.66
CA LEU A 234 -11.68 7.59 -2.07
C LEU A 234 -10.90 8.42 -3.10
N ALA A 235 -11.59 8.93 -4.12
CA ALA A 235 -11.01 9.69 -5.23
C ALA A 235 -10.16 10.89 -4.79
N TYR A 236 -10.49 11.56 -3.68
CA TYR A 236 -9.77 12.78 -3.23
C TYR A 236 -8.65 12.52 -2.20
N LEU A 237 -8.37 11.26 -1.89
CA LEU A 237 -7.35 10.93 -0.87
C LEU A 237 -5.95 11.40 -1.29
N HIS A 238 -5.61 11.30 -2.58
CA HIS A 238 -4.34 11.77 -3.13
C HIS A 238 -4.08 13.26 -2.85
N VAL A 239 -5.13 14.10 -2.86
CA VAL A 239 -5.02 15.53 -2.52
C VAL A 239 -4.66 15.71 -1.05
N GLY A 240 -5.32 14.96 -0.15
CA GLY A 240 -5.02 14.99 1.28
C GLY A 240 -3.58 14.58 1.57
N LEU A 241 -3.11 13.51 0.95
CA LEU A 241 -1.73 13.03 1.08
C LEU A 241 -0.71 14.04 0.54
N ALA A 242 -1.01 14.66 -0.59
CA ALA A 242 -0.17 15.69 -1.17
C ALA A 242 -0.01 16.91 -0.23
N LEU A 243 -1.11 17.36 0.37
CA LEU A 243 -1.09 18.44 1.37
C LEU A 243 -0.30 18.06 2.63
N VAL A 244 -0.43 16.81 3.09
CA VAL A 244 0.37 16.28 4.20
C VAL A 244 1.86 16.31 3.85
N LEU A 245 2.26 15.84 2.67
CA LEU A 245 3.66 15.86 2.22
C LEU A 245 4.21 17.29 2.14
N VAL A 246 3.46 18.23 1.55
CA VAL A 246 3.88 19.63 1.48
C VAL A 246 4.03 20.24 2.88
N PHE A 247 3.07 19.99 3.78
CA PHE A 247 3.13 20.48 5.16
C PHE A 247 4.34 19.93 5.90
N VAL A 248 4.54 18.61 5.86
CA VAL A 248 5.64 17.93 6.55
C VAL A 248 6.99 18.34 5.96
N GLY A 249 7.10 18.43 4.63
CA GLY A 249 8.31 18.91 3.95
C GLY A 249 8.65 20.35 4.31
N THR A 250 7.64 21.23 4.34
CA THR A 250 7.80 22.63 4.77
C THR A 250 8.29 22.70 6.22
N LYS A 251 7.70 21.90 7.12
CA LYS A 251 8.15 21.79 8.52
C LYS A 251 9.63 21.41 8.64
N MET A 252 10.13 20.51 7.78
CA MET A 252 11.55 20.15 7.75
C MET A 252 12.43 21.30 7.26
N LEU A 253 11.98 22.03 6.24
CA LEU A 253 12.72 23.15 5.66
C LEU A 253 12.89 24.32 6.64
N ILE A 254 11.89 24.58 7.47
CA ILE A 254 11.90 25.69 8.44
C ILE A 254 12.45 25.29 9.82
N LEU A 255 12.98 24.07 9.98
CA LEU A 255 13.30 23.49 11.29
C LEU A 255 14.21 24.38 12.15
N ASP A 256 15.17 25.07 11.53
CA ASP A 256 16.13 25.94 12.23
C ASP A 256 15.58 27.35 12.51
N VAL A 257 14.46 27.72 11.88
CA VAL A 257 13.77 29.00 12.08
C VAL A 257 12.63 28.85 13.09
N TYR A 258 11.80 27.81 12.95
CA TYR A 258 10.64 27.57 13.79
C TYR A 258 10.34 26.08 13.94
N LYS A 259 10.24 25.62 15.20
CA LYS A 259 9.93 24.24 15.54
C LYS A 259 8.43 24.08 15.77
N ILE A 260 7.73 23.54 14.78
CA ILE A 260 6.30 23.22 14.91
C ILE A 260 6.11 22.09 15.95
N PRO A 261 5.34 22.32 17.03
CA PRO A 261 5.09 21.30 18.05
C PRO A 261 4.41 20.05 17.48
N THR A 262 4.78 18.87 17.99
CA THR A 262 4.20 17.58 17.56
C THR A 262 2.66 17.53 17.66
N PRO A 263 1.99 18.03 18.72
CA PRO A 263 0.52 18.05 18.78
C PRO A 263 -0.12 18.84 17.64
N VAL A 264 0.47 19.97 17.24
CA VAL A 264 0.00 20.79 16.12
C VAL A 264 0.18 20.03 14.81
N SER A 265 1.34 19.41 14.62
CA SER A 265 1.62 18.56 13.46
C SER A 265 0.61 17.41 13.35
N LEU A 266 0.32 16.73 14.46
CA LEU A 266 -0.68 15.67 14.52
C LEU A 266 -2.07 16.18 14.12
N ALA A 267 -2.51 17.30 14.70
CA ALA A 267 -3.81 17.88 14.42
C ALA A 267 -3.97 18.28 12.94
N VAL A 268 -2.94 18.90 12.35
CA VAL A 268 -2.94 19.25 10.92
C VAL A 268 -3.00 18.01 10.04
N VAL A 269 -2.14 17.01 10.30
CA VAL A 269 -2.11 15.76 9.51
C VAL A 269 -3.44 15.02 9.61
N ALA A 270 -3.94 14.81 10.83
CA ALA A 270 -5.23 14.15 11.07
C ALA A 270 -6.38 14.92 10.43
N GLY A 271 -6.38 16.26 10.53
CA GLY A 271 -7.38 17.12 9.93
C GLY A 271 -7.40 17.03 8.41
N LEU A 272 -6.24 17.11 7.76
CA LEU A 272 -6.10 16.98 6.29
C LEU A 272 -6.61 15.63 5.81
N ILE A 273 -6.23 14.54 6.48
CA ILE A 273 -6.69 13.18 6.14
C ILE A 273 -8.20 13.06 6.37
N ALA A 274 -8.71 13.53 7.52
CA ALA A 274 -10.13 13.46 7.84
C ALA A 274 -10.98 14.24 6.83
N VAL A 275 -10.56 15.45 6.45
CA VAL A 275 -11.23 16.25 5.41
C VAL A 275 -11.20 15.54 4.07
N ALA A 276 -10.04 15.00 3.65
CA ALA A 276 -9.94 14.29 2.38
C ALA A 276 -10.85 13.05 2.33
N VAL A 277 -10.87 12.25 3.40
CA VAL A 277 -11.73 11.06 3.50
C VAL A 277 -13.19 11.44 3.53
N THR A 278 -13.61 12.35 4.42
CA THR A 278 -15.03 12.76 4.55
C THR A 278 -15.55 13.39 3.27
N TYR A 279 -14.79 14.31 2.68
CA TYR A 279 -15.14 14.93 1.40
C TYR A 279 -15.25 13.89 0.28
N SER A 280 -14.34 12.92 0.24
CA SER A 280 -14.41 11.87 -0.76
C SER A 280 -15.62 10.95 -0.57
N LEU A 281 -16.01 10.65 0.67
CA LEU A 281 -17.20 9.82 0.96
C LEU A 281 -18.51 10.56 0.63
N VAL A 282 -18.59 11.86 0.93
CA VAL A 282 -19.79 12.68 0.68
C VAL A 282 -19.96 12.99 -0.81
N ARG A 283 -18.84 13.25 -1.51
CA ARG A 283 -18.85 13.69 -2.91
C ARG A 283 -18.58 12.57 -3.92
N ALA A 284 -18.47 11.32 -3.45
CA ALA A 284 -18.27 10.15 -4.32
C ALA A 284 -19.34 10.14 -5.42
N PRO A 285 -18.95 10.23 -6.71
CA PRO A 285 -19.93 10.41 -7.78
C PRO A 285 -20.86 9.19 -7.88
N ALA A 286 -22.16 9.49 -8.03
CA ALA A 286 -23.23 8.53 -8.32
C ALA A 286 -22.98 7.66 -9.57
N ALA A 287 -21.93 7.94 -10.35
CA ALA A 287 -21.46 7.12 -11.46
C ALA A 287 -21.04 5.69 -11.03
N ALA A 288 -20.73 5.44 -9.76
CA ALA A 288 -20.45 4.09 -9.26
C ALA A 288 -21.70 3.20 -9.11
N ALA A 289 -22.91 3.76 -9.18
CA ALA A 289 -24.17 3.02 -9.11
C ALA A 289 -24.71 2.59 -10.50
N ALA A 290 -24.26 3.24 -11.59
CA ALA A 290 -24.72 2.94 -12.95
C ALA A 290 -23.99 1.75 -13.63
N GLY A 291 -22.97 1.19 -12.98
CA GLY A 291 -22.20 0.02 -13.45
C GLY A 291 -22.48 -1.27 -12.69
N MET A 292 -23.56 -1.33 -11.89
CA MET A 292 -24.05 -2.61 -11.38
C MET A 292 -24.62 -3.38 -12.57
N VAL A 293 -23.80 -4.31 -13.07
CA VAL A 293 -24.16 -5.34 -14.05
C VAL A 293 -25.56 -5.85 -13.70
N ALA A 294 -26.53 -5.58 -14.59
CA ALA A 294 -27.80 -6.29 -14.57
C ALA A 294 -27.48 -7.79 -14.61
N PRO A 295 -28.11 -8.63 -13.77
CA PRO A 295 -27.93 -10.07 -13.88
C PRO A 295 -28.21 -10.49 -15.33
N PRO A 296 -27.42 -11.41 -15.91
CA PRO A 296 -27.70 -11.89 -17.26
C PRO A 296 -29.14 -12.41 -17.27
N ALA A 297 -29.93 -11.92 -18.22
CA ALA A 297 -31.27 -12.40 -18.44
C ALA A 297 -31.19 -13.93 -18.63
N GLU A 298 -31.96 -14.68 -17.85
CA GLU A 298 -32.16 -16.11 -18.06
C GLU A 298 -32.59 -16.30 -19.52
N GLU A 299 -31.77 -17.02 -20.30
CA GLU A 299 -32.23 -17.54 -21.58
C GLU A 299 -33.45 -18.45 -21.32
N PRO A 300 -34.58 -18.25 -22.00
CA PRO A 300 -35.71 -19.16 -21.86
C PRO A 300 -35.27 -20.53 -22.37
N GLY A 301 -35.38 -21.53 -21.50
CA GLY A 301 -34.97 -22.90 -21.77
C GLY A 301 -35.53 -23.45 -23.08
N ALA A 302 -34.63 -23.80 -24.00
CA ALA A 302 -34.93 -24.72 -25.08
C ALA A 302 -34.91 -26.15 -24.50
N GLY A 303 -36.11 -26.66 -24.24
CA GLY A 303 -36.33 -28.00 -23.73
C GLY A 303 -36.05 -29.11 -24.76
N ALA A 304 -35.55 -30.21 -24.19
CA ALA A 304 -35.78 -31.63 -24.52
C ALA A 304 -35.18 -32.25 -25.81
N PRO A 305 -34.71 -33.51 -25.72
CA PRO A 305 -34.15 -34.27 -26.84
C PRO A 305 -35.23 -35.02 -27.62
N THR A 306 -35.25 -34.89 -28.95
CA THR A 306 -36.05 -35.76 -29.82
C THR A 306 -35.26 -36.98 -30.25
N THR A 307 -35.65 -38.12 -29.71
CA THR A 307 -35.42 -39.48 -30.24
C THR A 307 -36.19 -39.69 -31.54
N THR A 308 -35.52 -40.16 -32.61
CA THR A 308 -36.07 -40.93 -33.76
C THR A 308 -34.85 -41.50 -34.50
N SER A 309 -34.43 -42.75 -34.33
CA SER A 309 -34.92 -44.00 -34.94
C SER A 309 -34.92 -44.06 -36.49
N ALA A 310 -34.11 -44.98 -37.03
CA ALA A 310 -34.35 -45.85 -38.19
C ALA A 310 -34.08 -45.37 -39.64
N LEU A 311 -33.10 -46.08 -40.26
CA LEU A 311 -33.18 -46.91 -41.49
C LEU A 311 -33.36 -46.31 -42.91
N ALA A 312 -32.56 -46.89 -43.82
CA ALA A 312 -32.72 -47.08 -45.28
C ALA A 312 -32.63 -45.79 -46.14
N VAL A 313 -31.88 -45.70 -47.23
CA VAL A 313 -31.42 -46.62 -48.30
C VAL A 313 -30.06 -46.13 -48.80
#